data_AF-K1PVN1-F1
#
_entry.id   AF-K1PVN1-F1
#
_cell.length_a   1.000
_cell.length_b   1.000
_cell.length_c   1.000
_cell.angle_alpha   90.00
_cell.angle_beta   90.00
_cell.angle_gamma   90.00
#
_symmetry.space_group_name_H-M   'P 1'
#
loop_
_entity.id
_entity.type
_entity.pdbx_description
1 polymer ?
#
loop_
_entity_poly.entity_id
_entity_poly.type
_entity_poly.pdbx_seq_one_letter_code
_entity_poly.pdbx_strand_id
1 'polypeptide(L)'
;MLCSLPRHAQAHHRILVYRFRDKDGKVIDGSMDDREFGAGRNLLKHFEERSHENIPCVITRWYCGEHLGVARFGLMRELVD
;
A
#
# COMPACT_ATOMS: atom_id res chain seq x y z
N MET A 1 -3.80 -16.37 -3.27
CA MET A 1 -3.86 -15.13 -2.48
C MET A 1 -2.43 -14.55 -2.49
N LEU A 2 -2.18 -13.29 -2.87
CA LEU A 2 -0.80 -12.80 -3.06
C LEU A 2 0.10 -13.02 -1.84
N CYS A 3 -0.47 -12.85 -0.64
CA CYS A 3 0.19 -13.10 0.64
C CYS A 3 0.41 -14.58 0.99
N SER A 4 -0.10 -15.53 0.19
CA SER A 4 0.16 -16.97 0.37
C SER A 4 1.42 -17.45 -0.36
N LEU A 5 2.07 -16.58 -1.15
CA LEU A 5 3.36 -16.88 -1.75
C LEU A 5 4.47 -16.79 -0.67
N PRO A 6 5.34 -17.81 -0.51
CA PRO A 6 6.26 -17.91 0.62
C PRO A 6 7.11 -16.66 0.86
N ARG A 7 7.62 -16.03 -0.21
CA ARG A 7 8.40 -14.79 -0.12
C ARG A 7 7.59 -13.69 0.57
N HIS A 8 6.40 -13.39 0.06
CA HIS A 8 5.56 -12.29 0.55
C HIS A 8 4.94 -12.58 1.93
N ALA A 9 4.68 -13.85 2.23
CA ALA A 9 4.18 -14.29 3.54
C ALA A 9 5.18 -13.96 4.68
N GLN A 10 6.48 -14.04 4.39
CA GLN A 10 7.56 -13.78 5.35
C GLN A 10 7.90 -12.29 5.54
N ALA A 11 7.23 -11.38 4.83
CA ALA A 11 7.44 -9.95 5.02
C ALA A 11 7.06 -9.53 6.44
N HIS A 12 7.72 -8.48 6.94
CA HIS A 12 7.41 -7.95 8.27
C HIS A 12 6.08 -7.19 8.25
N HIS A 13 5.80 -6.51 7.13
CA HIS A 13 4.56 -5.77 6.87
C HIS A 13 4.06 -6.02 5.44
N ARG A 14 2.74 -6.07 5.27
CA ARG A 14 1.99 -6.17 4.01
C ARG A 14 0.96 -5.04 3.96
N ILE A 15 1.34 -3.91 3.40
CA ILE A 15 0.46 -2.74 3.29
C ILE A 15 -0.47 -2.92 2.10
N LEU A 16 -1.77 -2.81 2.31
CA LEU A 16 -2.79 -2.85 1.24
C LEU A 16 -3.28 -1.44 0.97
N VAL A 17 -3.42 -1.09 -0.31
CA VAL A 17 -4.16 0.09 -0.78
C VAL A 17 -4.97 -0.31 -2.02
N TYR A 18 -6.19 0.20 -2.12
CA TYR A 18 -7.01 0.00 -3.30
C TYR A 18 -7.96 1.17 -3.52
N ARG A 19 -8.30 1.41 -4.78
CA ARG A 19 -9.30 2.39 -5.21
C ARG A 19 -9.93 1.89 -6.50
N PHE A 20 -11.25 1.69 -6.49
CA PHE A 20 -12.03 1.20 -7.64
C PHE A 20 -13.17 2.15 -7.91
N ARG A 21 -13.55 2.27 -9.18
CA ARG A 21 -14.79 2.94 -9.57
C ARG A 21 -15.78 1.89 -10.01
N ASP A 22 -16.91 1.82 -9.33
CA ASP A 22 -17.98 0.91 -9.74
C ASP A 22 -18.71 1.41 -11.00
N LYS A 23 -19.62 0.57 -11.51
CA LYS A 23 -20.42 0.87 -12.71
C LYS A 23 -21.31 2.11 -12.57
N ASP A 24 -21.64 2.50 -11.33
CA ASP A 24 -22.50 3.65 -11.02
C ASP A 24 -21.64 4.91 -10.78
N GLY A 25 -20.33 4.83 -10.99
CA GLY A 25 -19.38 5.93 -10.86
C GLY A 25 -18.93 6.18 -9.43
N LYS A 26 -19.36 5.39 -8.45
CA LYS A 26 -18.96 5.54 -7.06
C LYS A 26 -17.56 4.99 -6.85
N VAL A 27 -16.75 5.75 -6.13
CA VAL A 27 -15.42 5.32 -5.71
C VAL A 27 -15.53 4.47 -4.46
N ILE A 28 -14.91 3.30 -4.50
CA ILE A 28 -14.75 2.37 -3.38
C ILE A 28 -13.26 2.24 -3.11
N ASP A 29 -12.81 2.70 -1.96
CA ASP A 29 -11.41 2.69 -1.58
C ASP A 29 -11.19 2.20 -0.15
N GLY A 30 -9.92 2.01 0.19
CA GLY A 30 -9.50 1.57 1.50
C GLY A 30 -8.02 1.24 1.55
N SER A 31 -7.53 1.06 2.77
CA SER A 31 -6.15 0.69 3.02
C SER A 31 -5.99 -0.08 4.34
N MET A 32 -4.87 -0.79 4.47
CA MET A 32 -4.47 -1.48 5.70
C MET A 32 -2.97 -1.34 5.90
N ASP A 33 -2.56 -0.93 7.09
CA ASP A 33 -1.15 -0.66 7.43
C ASP A 33 -0.32 -1.92 7.71
N ASP A 34 -0.94 -2.99 8.23
CA ASP A 34 -0.23 -4.16 8.76
C ASP A 34 0.94 -3.82 9.69
N ARG A 35 0.63 -3.07 10.77
CA ARG A 35 1.57 -2.53 11.77
C ARG A 35 2.57 -1.49 11.23
N GLU A 36 2.54 -1.17 9.94
CA GLU A 36 3.27 -0.05 9.37
C GLU A 36 2.45 1.25 9.48
N PHE A 37 2.32 1.76 10.71
CA PHE A 37 1.38 2.82 11.04
C PHE A 37 1.50 4.05 10.12
N GLY A 38 0.39 4.40 9.48
CA GLY A 38 0.24 5.52 8.57
C GLY A 38 0.56 5.22 7.11
N ALA A 39 1.12 4.07 6.76
CA ALA A 39 1.50 3.76 5.38
C ALA A 39 0.29 3.60 4.44
N GLY A 40 -0.74 2.89 4.86
CA GLY A 40 -1.96 2.69 4.08
C GLY A 40 -2.66 4.00 3.77
N ARG A 41 -2.85 4.84 4.79
CA ARG A 41 -3.43 6.19 4.60
C ARG A 41 -2.57 7.08 3.71
N ASN A 42 -1.24 7.02 3.85
CA ASN A 42 -0.32 7.79 3.02
C ASN A 42 -0.41 7.38 1.55
N LEU A 43 -0.44 6.08 1.27
CA LEU A 43 -0.59 5.53 -0.08
C LEU A 43 -1.96 5.80 -0.68
N LEU A 44 -3.03 5.71 0.12
CA LEU A 44 -4.38 6.02 -0.37
C LEU A 44 -4.49 7.48 -0.82
N LYS A 45 -3.97 8.42 -0.02
CA LYS A 45 -3.89 9.83 -0.41
C LYS A 45 -3.08 10.03 -1.68
N HIS A 46 -1.97 9.29 -1.83
CA HIS A 46 -1.15 9.33 -3.05
C HIS A 46 -1.92 8.81 -4.28
N PHE A 47 -2.69 7.74 -4.14
CA PHE A 47 -3.56 7.21 -5.21
C PHE A 47 -4.65 8.21 -5.60
N GLU A 48 -5.23 8.92 -4.63
CA GLU A 48 -6.17 10.02 -4.89
C GLU A 48 -5.49 11.16 -5.68
N GLU A 49 -4.33 11.63 -5.23
CA GLU A 49 -3.57 12.73 -5.85
C GLU A 49 -3.12 12.41 -7.29
N ARG A 50 -2.79 11.13 -7.57
CA ARG A 50 -2.37 10.66 -8.89
C ARG A 50 -3.49 10.10 -9.76
N SER A 51 -4.74 10.12 -9.29
CA SER A 51 -5.89 9.53 -9.98
C SER A 51 -5.70 8.05 -10.36
N HIS A 52 -5.01 7.28 -9.52
CA HIS A 52 -4.92 5.84 -9.68
C HIS A 52 -6.26 5.21 -9.27
N GLU A 53 -6.89 4.52 -10.22
CA GLU A 53 -8.16 3.83 -10.03
C GLU A 53 -8.13 2.46 -10.72
N ASN A 54 -8.94 1.54 -10.20
CA ASN A 54 -9.10 0.17 -10.65
C ASN A 54 -7.84 -0.71 -10.53
N ILE A 55 -6.98 -0.40 -9.56
CA ILE A 55 -5.76 -1.15 -9.27
C ILE A 55 -5.67 -1.38 -7.75
N PRO A 56 -5.67 -2.63 -7.26
CA PRO A 56 -5.22 -2.94 -5.91
C PRO A 56 -3.69 -3.07 -5.87
N CYS A 57 -3.07 -2.54 -4.82
CA CYS A 57 -1.64 -2.70 -4.58
C CYS A 57 -1.39 -3.27 -3.17
N VAL A 58 -0.45 -4.22 -3.09
CA VAL A 58 0.07 -4.72 -1.82
C VAL A 58 1.58 -4.51 -1.82
N ILE A 59 2.08 -3.73 -0.86
CA ILE A 59 3.50 -3.51 -0.65
C ILE A 59 3.97 -4.41 0.49
N THR A 60 4.89 -5.33 0.19
CA THR A 60 5.60 -6.10 1.21
C THR A 60 6.88 -5.39 1.64
N ARG A 61 7.07 -5.18 2.95
CA ARG A 61 8.26 -4.54 3.52
C ARG A 61 9.03 -5.52 4.42
N TRP A 62 10.35 -5.54 4.26
CA TRP A 62 11.27 -6.23 5.17
C TRP A 62 12.03 -5.23 6.03
N TYR A 63 12.13 -5.52 7.32
CA TYR A 63 12.99 -4.78 8.24
C TYR A 63 14.40 -5.39 8.19
N CYS A 64 15.40 -4.55 7.91
CA CYS A 64 16.80 -4.98 7.76
C CYS A 64 17.72 -4.40 8.85
N GLY A 65 17.18 -4.02 10.01
CA GLY A 65 17.97 -3.54 11.15
C GLY A 65 17.99 -2.03 11.37
N GLU A 66 17.41 -1.24 10.45
CA GLU A 66 17.35 0.22 10.58
C GLU A 66 15.92 0.77 10.45
N HIS A 67 15.57 1.71 11.33
CA HIS A 67 14.27 2.38 11.32
C HIS A 67 14.30 3.63 10.43
N LEU A 68 13.78 3.50 9.21
CA LEU A 68 13.76 4.56 8.19
C LEU A 68 12.88 5.79 8.50
N GLY A 69 12.11 5.79 9.59
CA GLY A 69 11.26 6.92 9.96
C GLY A 69 10.31 7.31 8.82
N VAL A 70 10.07 8.61 8.65
CA VAL A 70 9.15 9.14 7.62
C VAL A 70 9.61 8.88 6.18
N ALA A 71 10.91 8.67 5.95
CA ALA A 71 11.47 8.47 4.62
C ALA A 71 10.89 7.24 3.92
N ARG A 72 10.48 6.22 4.69
CA ARG A 72 9.84 5.01 4.15
C ARG A 72 8.58 5.29 3.33
N PHE A 73 7.83 6.33 3.65
CA PHE A 73 6.64 6.72 2.89
C PHE A 73 7.00 7.28 1.51
N GLY A 74 8.15 7.93 1.36
CA GLY A 74 8.67 8.34 0.06
C GLY A 74 8.97 7.13 -0.82
N LEU A 75 9.71 6.16 -0.29
CA LEU A 75 10.06 4.92 -0.99
C LEU A 75 8.83 4.12 -1.41
N MET A 76 7.83 4.01 -0.54
CA MET A 76 6.58 3.30 -0.88
C MET A 76 5.82 3.98 -2.02
N ARG A 77 5.79 5.32 -2.07
CA ARG A 77 5.13 6.07 -3.14
C ARG A 77 5.86 5.94 -4.47
N GLU A 78 7.18 5.95 -4.46
CA GLU A 78 8.00 5.73 -5.66
C GLU A 78 7.77 4.34 -6.28
N LEU A 79 7.50 3.31 -5.45
CA LEU A 79 7.23 1.95 -5.93
C LEU A 79 5.88 1.78 -6.65
N VAL A 80 4.97 2.73 -6.51
CA VAL A 80 3.59 2.63 -7.02
C VAL A 80 3.24 3.69 -8.07
N ASP A 81 4.20 4.56 -8.40
CA ASP A 81 4.15 5.49 -9.53
C ASP A 81 4.45 4.77 -10.86
#